data_AF-A0A9E0IHQ0-F1
#
_entry.id   AF-A0A9E0IHQ0-F1
#
_cell.length_a   1.000
_cell.length_b   1.000
_cell.length_c   1.000
_cell.angle_alpha   90.00
_cell.angle_beta   90.00
_cell.angle_gamma   90.00
#
_symmetry.space_group_name_H-M   'P 1'
#
loop_
_entity.id
_entity.type
_entity.pdbx_description
1 polymer ?
#
loop_
_entity_poly.entity_id
_entity_poly.type
_entity_poly.pdbx_seq_one_letter_code
_entity_poly.pdbx_strand_id
1 'polypeptide(L)'
;MNDIALKAREAGVVGSGGAGFPTHVKLMSPAEIYLVNGAECEPLLKVDQQLAVKYATELVRGLQLAMQAVGAREGIIAFKAKYVEAIAAVQPLLASNMRIHILKDIYPAG
;
A
#
# COMPACT_ATOMS: atom_id res chain seq x y z
N MET A 1 -11.36 -8.41 17.80
CA MET A 1 -10.21 -8.09 16.93
C MET A 1 -10.55 -8.60 15.54
N ASN A 2 -10.45 -7.78 14.48
CA ASN A 2 -10.72 -8.28 13.13
C ASN A 2 -9.74 -9.41 12.77
N ASP A 3 -10.23 -10.47 12.12
CA ASP A 3 -9.49 -11.66 11.71
C ASP A 3 -8.20 -11.33 10.94
N ILE A 4 -8.21 -10.29 10.09
CA ILE A 4 -7.04 -9.87 9.32
C ILE A 4 -5.92 -9.35 10.23
N ALA A 5 -6.26 -8.56 11.26
CA ALA A 5 -5.27 -8.05 12.21
C ALA A 5 -4.68 -9.16 13.08
N LEU A 6 -5.48 -10.17 13.45
CA LEU A 6 -5.00 -11.34 14.20
C LEU A 6 -3.99 -12.14 13.37
N LYS A 7 -4.31 -12.44 12.11
CA LYS A 7 -3.38 -13.13 11.20
C LYS A 7 -2.08 -12.36 11.00
N ALA A 8 -2.15 -11.03 10.85
CA ALA A 8 -0.96 -10.19 10.77
C ALA A 8 -0.11 -10.23 12.05
N ARG A 9 -0.75 -10.33 13.23
CA ARG A 9 -0.06 -10.47 14.52
C ARG A 9 0.65 -11.81 14.65
N GLU A 10 -0.05 -12.90 14.34
CA GLU A 10 0.48 -14.27 14.42
C GLU A 10 1.64 -14.51 13.46
N ALA A 11 1.59 -13.90 12.27
CA ALA A 11 2.68 -13.93 11.31
C ALA A 11 3.84 -12.97 11.62
N GLY A 12 3.73 -12.14 12.67
CA GLY A 12 4.79 -11.19 13.05
C GLY A 12 5.03 -10.07 12.04
N VAL A 13 4.00 -9.66 11.28
CA VAL A 13 4.14 -8.65 10.22
C VAL A 13 4.40 -7.26 10.81
N VAL A 14 5.44 -6.60 10.32
CA VAL A 14 5.83 -5.23 10.66
C VAL A 14 5.82 -4.34 9.42
N GLY A 15 5.80 -3.02 9.62
CA GLY A 15 5.87 -2.05 8.51
C GLY A 15 7.23 -2.07 7.80
N SER A 16 7.22 -2.40 6.51
CA SER A 16 8.43 -2.52 5.66
C SER A 16 8.97 -1.18 5.13
N GLY A 17 8.44 -0.04 5.57
CA GLY A 17 8.91 1.29 5.17
C GLY A 17 10.03 1.87 6.04
N GLY A 18 10.70 1.04 6.86
CA GLY A 18 11.82 1.43 7.73
C GLY A 18 11.45 1.65 9.20
N ALA A 19 10.22 2.06 9.52
CA ALA A 19 9.81 2.31 10.91
C ALA A 19 9.62 1.04 11.76
N GLY A 20 9.38 -0.13 11.13
CA GLY A 20 9.22 -1.41 11.83
C GLY A 20 8.00 -1.49 12.75
N PHE A 21 7.03 -0.57 12.64
CA PHE A 21 5.87 -0.55 13.51
C PHE A 21 4.97 -1.79 13.30
N PRO A 22 4.42 -2.41 14.36
CA PRO A 22 3.60 -3.61 14.20
C PRO A 22 2.34 -3.37 13.35
N THR A 23 2.20 -4.10 12.25
CA THR A 23 1.12 -3.88 11.28
C THR A 23 -0.26 -4.14 11.88
N HIS A 24 -0.39 -5.17 12.72
CA HIS A 24 -1.66 -5.50 13.38
C HIS A 24 -2.21 -4.35 14.24
N VAL A 25 -1.35 -3.53 14.86
CA VAL A 25 -1.78 -2.37 15.63
C VAL A 25 -2.42 -1.32 14.73
N LYS A 26 -1.84 -1.06 13.56
CA LYS A 26 -2.43 -0.15 12.56
C LYS A 26 -3.77 -0.70 12.02
N LEU A 27 -3.85 -1.99 11.73
CA LEU A 27 -5.06 -2.63 11.19
C LEU A 27 -6.22 -2.71 12.19
N MET A 28 -5.98 -2.44 13.46
CA MET A 28 -7.05 -2.32 14.48
C MET A 28 -7.58 -0.90 14.63
N SER A 29 -6.92 0.10 14.03
CA SER A 29 -7.37 1.49 14.10
C SER A 29 -8.34 1.77 12.95
N PRO A 30 -9.59 2.18 13.23
CA PRO A 30 -10.51 2.60 12.18
C PRO A 30 -9.94 3.76 11.38
N ALA A 31 -10.18 3.76 10.06
CA ALA A 31 -9.78 4.84 9.17
C ALA A 31 -10.75 4.91 7.99
N GLU A 32 -11.05 6.12 7.52
CA GLU A 32 -11.92 6.30 6.35
C GLU A 32 -11.18 6.02 5.03
N ILE A 33 -9.86 6.22 5.03
CA ILE A 33 -8.98 6.08 3.88
C ILE A 33 -7.80 5.19 4.25
N TYR A 34 -7.46 4.22 3.39
CA TYR A 34 -6.22 3.45 3.50
C TYR A 34 -5.25 3.83 2.38
N LEU A 35 -4.05 4.28 2.74
CA LEU A 35 -3.02 4.73 1.81
C LEU A 35 -1.86 3.72 1.75
N VAL A 36 -1.58 3.21 0.56
CA VAL A 36 -0.34 2.51 0.24
C VAL A 36 0.67 3.54 -0.24
N ASN A 37 1.79 3.64 0.48
CA ASN A 37 2.93 4.43 0.06
C ASN A 37 3.79 3.60 -0.89
N GLY A 38 3.70 3.88 -2.19
CA GLY A 38 4.60 3.33 -3.21
C GLY A 38 5.66 4.33 -3.65
N ALA A 39 5.93 5.38 -2.85
CA ALA A 39 6.79 6.50 -3.19
C ALA A 39 8.23 6.31 -2.69
N GLU A 40 8.87 5.21 -3.07
CA GLU A 40 10.25 4.92 -2.68
C GLU A 40 11.17 6.10 -3.05
N CYS A 41 11.80 6.69 -2.03
CA CYS A 41 12.59 7.92 -2.14
C CYS A 41 14.09 7.68 -1.92
N GLU A 42 14.46 6.55 -1.33
CA GLU A 42 15.85 6.21 -1.03
C GLU A 42 16.63 5.96 -2.32
N PRO A 43 17.81 6.60 -2.50
CA PRO A 43 18.65 6.35 -3.66
C PRO A 43 18.97 4.86 -3.84
N LEU A 44 19.02 4.43 -5.10
CA LEU A 44 19.31 3.04 -5.53
C LEU A 44 18.22 2.00 -5.21
N LEU A 45 17.30 2.26 -4.29
CA LEU A 45 16.17 1.38 -4.05
C LEU A 45 15.12 1.54 -5.16
N LYS A 46 14.62 0.39 -5.63
CA LYS A 46 13.61 0.27 -6.68
C LYS A 46 12.59 -0.82 -6.36
N VAL A 47 12.57 -1.31 -5.12
CA VAL A 47 11.90 -2.56 -4.77
C VAL A 47 10.39 -2.39 -4.90
N ASP A 48 9.84 -1.28 -4.41
CA ASP A 48 8.39 -1.06 -4.40
C ASP A 48 7.82 -0.99 -5.82
N GLN A 49 8.48 -0.27 -6.73
CA GLN A 49 8.03 -0.21 -8.13
C GLN A 49 8.15 -1.56 -8.83
N GLN A 50 9.18 -2.37 -8.52
CA GLN A 50 9.36 -3.70 -9.10
C GLN A 50 8.32 -4.70 -8.58
N LEU A 51 8.02 -4.65 -7.28
CA LEU A 51 6.98 -5.49 -6.67
C LEU A 51 5.59 -5.11 -7.16
N ALA A 52 5.31 -3.81 -7.35
CA ALA A 52 4.05 -3.34 -7.90
C ALA A 52 3.80 -3.83 -9.33
N VAL A 53 4.85 -4.03 -10.12
CA VAL A 53 4.75 -4.67 -11.45
C VAL A 53 4.57 -6.18 -11.32
N LYS A 54 5.42 -6.85 -10.55
CA LYS A 54 5.47 -8.32 -10.48
C LYS A 54 4.28 -8.94 -9.75
N TYR A 55 3.75 -8.26 -8.75
CA TYR A 55 2.71 -8.75 -7.83
C TYR A 55 1.54 -7.76 -7.75
N ALA A 56 1.14 -7.17 -8.87
CA ALA A 56 0.08 -6.16 -8.94
C ALA A 56 -1.25 -6.65 -8.34
N THR A 57 -1.62 -7.90 -8.65
CA THR A 57 -2.83 -8.54 -8.13
C THR A 57 -2.79 -8.69 -6.62
N GLU A 58 -1.66 -9.16 -6.08
CA GLU A 58 -1.46 -9.33 -4.65
C GLU A 58 -1.42 -7.98 -3.93
N LEU A 59 -0.82 -6.96 -4.53
CA LEU A 59 -0.80 -5.59 -4.00
C LEU A 59 -2.23 -5.05 -3.84
N VAL A 60 -3.05 -5.13 -4.89
CA VAL A 60 -4.45 -4.65 -4.85
C VAL A 60 -5.29 -5.49 -3.89
N ARG A 61 -5.07 -6.81 -3.84
CA ARG A 61 -5.74 -7.68 -2.87
C ARG A 61 -5.36 -7.31 -1.43
N GLY A 62 -4.08 -7.01 -1.19
CA GLY A 62 -3.58 -6.54 0.10
C GLY A 62 -4.24 -5.23 0.53
N LEU A 63 -4.35 -4.26 -0.39
CA LEU A 63 -5.09 -3.01 -0.16
C LEU A 63 -6.55 -3.30 0.21
N GLN A 64 -7.24 -4.16 -0.53
CA GLN A 64 -8.64 -4.52 -0.25
C GLN A 64 -8.82 -5.10 1.16
N LEU A 65 -7.94 -6.02 1.56
CA LEU A 65 -7.96 -6.62 2.90
C LEU A 65 -7.67 -5.59 3.98
N ALA A 66 -6.71 -4.69 3.75
CA ALA A 66 -6.39 -3.63 4.68
C ALA A 66 -7.55 -2.63 4.85
N MET A 67 -8.21 -2.26 3.74
CA MET A 67 -9.42 -1.42 3.78
C MET A 67 -10.54 -2.08 4.57
N GLN A 68 -10.83 -3.36 4.30
CA GLN A 68 -11.80 -4.14 5.08
C GLN A 68 -11.44 -4.12 6.57
N ALA A 69 -10.15 -4.20 6.90
CA ALA A 69 -9.72 -4.29 8.27
C ALA A 69 -9.96 -3.04 9.10
N VAL A 70 -9.76 -1.87 8.50
CA VAL A 70 -9.91 -0.58 9.17
C VAL A 70 -11.29 0.06 8.91
N GLY A 71 -12.13 -0.57 8.09
CA GLY A 71 -13.42 0.00 7.67
C GLY A 71 -13.28 1.16 6.69
N ALA A 72 -12.21 1.20 5.89
CA ALA A 72 -11.97 2.29 4.93
C ALA A 72 -12.93 2.22 3.75
N ARG A 73 -13.43 3.38 3.37
CA ARG A 73 -14.32 3.57 2.21
C ARG A 73 -13.51 3.80 0.93
N GLU A 74 -12.31 4.39 1.05
CA GLU A 74 -11.41 4.68 -0.06
C GLU A 74 -10.03 4.05 0.12
N GLY A 75 -9.50 3.47 -0.95
CA GLY A 75 -8.14 2.95 -1.03
C GLY A 75 -7.29 3.76 -2.01
N ILE A 76 -6.09 4.15 -1.61
CA ILE A 76 -5.20 4.95 -2.46
C ILE A 76 -3.85 4.27 -2.55
N ILE A 77 -3.31 4.15 -3.76
CA ILE A 77 -1.91 3.79 -3.99
C ILE A 77 -1.19 5.04 -4.51
N ALA A 78 -0.23 5.54 -3.73
CA ALA A 78 0.55 6.70 -4.13
C ALA A 78 1.81 6.26 -4.89
N PHE A 79 1.95 6.70 -6.14
CA PHE A 79 3.12 6.45 -6.99
C PHE A 79 3.74 7.74 -7.49
N LYS A 80 5.03 7.69 -7.83
CA LYS A 80 5.68 8.76 -8.59
C LYS A 80 5.32 8.63 -10.07
N ALA A 81 5.22 9.74 -10.78
CA ALA A 81 4.86 9.77 -12.21
C ALA A 81 5.77 8.87 -13.08
N LYS A 82 7.04 8.71 -12.70
CA LYS A 82 8.02 7.88 -13.42
C LYS A 82 7.82 6.37 -13.26
N TYR A 83 6.97 5.90 -12.35
CA TYR A 83 6.69 4.47 -12.13
C TYR A 83 5.66 3.95 -13.14
N VAL A 84 5.89 4.20 -14.42
CA VAL A 84 4.93 4.00 -15.51
C VAL A 84 4.49 2.53 -15.60
N GLU A 85 5.41 1.59 -15.46
CA GLU A 85 5.11 0.15 -15.49
C GLU A 85 4.23 -0.28 -14.31
N ALA A 86 4.52 0.22 -13.10
CA ALA A 86 3.71 -0.07 -11.92
C ALA A 86 2.30 0.51 -12.04
N ILE A 87 2.19 1.74 -12.54
CA ILE A 87 0.89 2.38 -12.80
C ILE A 87 0.09 1.56 -13.81
N ALA A 88 0.70 1.16 -14.93
CA ALA A 88 0.04 0.37 -15.96
C ALA A 88 -0.41 -1.01 -15.47
N ALA A 89 0.38 -1.67 -14.61
CA ALA A 89 0.05 -2.98 -14.05
C ALA A 89 -1.08 -2.91 -13.02
N VAL A 90 -1.11 -1.86 -12.18
CA VAL A 90 -2.05 -1.73 -11.07
C VAL A 90 -3.38 -1.12 -11.48
N GLN A 91 -3.37 -0.10 -12.35
CA GLN A 91 -4.57 0.65 -12.75
C GLN A 91 -5.77 -0.21 -13.17
N PRO A 92 -5.64 -1.27 -14.01
CA PRO A 92 -6.78 -2.07 -14.44
C PRO A 92 -7.37 -2.98 -13.35
N LEU A 93 -6.67 -3.16 -12.23
CA LEU A 93 -7.07 -4.06 -11.14
C LEU A 93 -7.88 -3.34 -10.04
N LEU A 94 -7.92 -2.00 -10.08
CA LEU A 94 -8.55 -1.19 -9.03
C LEU A 94 -10.07 -1.31 -9.06
N ALA A 95 -10.66 -1.51 -7.88
CA ALA A 95 -12.10 -1.40 -7.69
C ALA A 95 -12.56 0.08 -7.78
N SER A 96 -13.87 0.31 -7.89
CA SER A 96 -14.45 1.66 -8.03
C SER A 96 -14.16 2.61 -6.87
N ASN A 97 -13.85 2.07 -5.69
CA ASN A 97 -13.49 2.84 -4.50
C ASN A 97 -11.97 2.87 -4.25
N MET A 98 -11.17 2.56 -5.26
CA MET A 98 -9.72 2.63 -5.22
C MET A 98 -9.18 3.50 -6.34
N ARG A 99 -8.05 4.17 -6.12
CA ARG A 99 -7.38 4.97 -7.15
C ARG A 99 -5.87 5.05 -6.95
N ILE A 100 -5.17 5.38 -8.04
CA ILE A 100 -3.78 5.82 -7.97
C ILE A 100 -3.74 7.32 -7.73
N HIS A 101 -2.85 7.76 -6.85
CA HIS A 101 -2.50 9.17 -6.69
C HIS A 101 -1.07 9.39 -7.18
N ILE A 102 -0.92 10.25 -8.20
CA ILE A 102 0.39 10.59 -8.75
C ILE A 102 1.01 11.71 -7.92
N LEU A 103 2.13 11.41 -7.27
CA LEU A 103 2.93 12.35 -6.52
C LEU A 103 3.85 13.16 -7.42
N LYS A 104 4.15 14.39 -7.00
CA LYS A 104 5.25 15.18 -7.57
C LYS A 104 6.58 14.45 -7.32
N ASP A 105 7.51 14.50 -8.28
CA ASP A 105 8.84 13.90 -8.11
C ASP A 105 9.72 14.83 -7.27
N ILE A 106 9.45 14.88 -5.97
CA ILE A 106 10.17 15.67 -4.97
C ILE A 106 10.66 14.75 -3.85
N TYR A 107 11.80 15.11 -3.25
CA TYR A 107 12.34 14.43 -2.08
C TYR A 107 12.30 15.39 -0.87
N PRO A 108 11.78 14.97 0.30
CA PRO A 108 11.09 13.70 0.58
C PRO A 108 9.59 13.76 0.23
N ALA A 109 9.03 12.65 -0.23
CA ALA A 109 7.58 12.48 -0.49
C ALA A 109 7.01 11.16 0.06
N GLY A 110 7.86 10.34 0.68
CA GLY A 110 7.50 9.06 1.31
C GLY A 110 7.23 9.19 2.80
#